data_AF-X1PBA2-F1
#
_entry.id   AF-X1PBA2-F1
#
_cell.length_a   1.000
_cell.length_b   1.000
_cell.length_c   1.000
_cell.angle_alpha   90.00
_cell.angle_beta   90.00
_cell.angle_gamma   90.00
#
_symmetry.space_group_name_H-M   'P 1'
#
loop_
_entity.id
_entity.type
_entity.pdbx_description
1 polymer ?
#
loop_
_entity_poly.entity_id
_entity_poly.type
_entity_poly.pdbx_seq_one_letter_code
_entity_poly.pdbx_strand_id
1 'polypeptide(L)' 'MNLPTCKATIIGEYISDATIILAAIDPCYCCTERMTVCNTKRKKIYSGKDLIKLSREKTEILRNKMGVK' A
#
# COMPACT_ATOMS: atom_id res chain seq x y z
N MET A 1 7.80 3.69 -2.89
CA MET A 1 7.28 2.32 -3.09
C MET A 1 6.82 2.24 -4.54
N ASN A 2 7.34 1.30 -5.32
CA ASN A 2 7.43 1.45 -6.78
C ASN A 2 6.32 0.71 -7.55
N LEU A 3 5.50 -0.08 -6.84
CA LEU A 3 4.40 -0.85 -7.42
C LEU A 3 3.36 0.00 -8.17
N PRO A 4 2.98 1.21 -7.73
CA PRO A 4 2.04 2.05 -8.49
C PRO A 4 2.54 2.45 -9.88
N THR A 5 3.86 2.52 -10.08
CA THR A 5 4.47 2.87 -11.37
C THR A 5 4.18 1.82 -12.44
N CYS A 6 4.14 0.54 -12.06
CA CYS A 6 3.78 -0.56 -12.97
C CYS A 6 2.43 -0.34 -13.65
N LYS A 7 1.43 0.16 -12.90
CA LYS A 7 0.12 0.51 -13.47
C LYS A 7 0.21 1.61 -14.52
N ALA A 8 1.06 2.61 -14.32
CA ALA A 8 1.23 3.69 -15.27
C ALA A 8 1.99 3.25 -16.54
N THR A 9 2.97 2.36 -16.38
CA THR A 9 3.86 1.91 -17.48
C THR A 9 3.22 0.84 -18.38
N ILE A 10 2.31 0.01 -17.88
CA ILE A 10 1.67 -1.05 -18.69
C ILE A 10 0.62 -0.51 -19.68
N ILE A 11 0.11 0.71 -19.47
CA ILE A 11 -0.96 1.27 -20.31
C ILE A 11 -0.40 1.57 -21.70
N GLY A 12 -0.90 0.87 -22.72
CA GLY A 12 -0.51 1.04 -24.12
C GLY A 12 0.47 -0.01 -24.65
N GLU A 13 0.98 -0.88 -23.77
CA GLU A 13 1.94 -1.95 -24.11
C GLU A 13 1.24 -3.28 -24.43
N TYR A 14 1.98 -4.27 -24.93
CA TYR A 14 1.45 -5.61 -25.15
C TYR A 14 1.32 -6.40 -23.84
N ILE A 15 0.45 -7.41 -23.84
CA ILE A 15 0.25 -8.31 -22.70
C ILE A 15 1.56 -9.01 -22.30
N SER A 16 2.42 -9.34 -23.28
CA SER A 16 3.74 -9.92 -23.04
C SER A 16 4.67 -8.99 -22.25
N ASP A 17 4.57 -7.69 -22.48
CA ASP A 17 5.46 -6.68 -21.88
C ASP A 17 5.06 -6.38 -20.43
N ALA A 18 3.79 -6.64 -20.05
CA ALA A 18 3.32 -6.48 -18.68
C ALA A 18 4.18 -7.25 -17.67
N THR A 19 4.61 -8.47 -18.01
CA THR A 19 5.49 -9.30 -17.18
C THR A 19 6.92 -8.73 -17.08
N ILE A 20 7.44 -8.15 -18.17
CA ILE A 20 8.77 -7.54 -18.21
C ILE A 20 8.78 -6.27 -17.36
N ILE A 21 7.74 -5.44 -17.51
CA ILE A 21 7.55 -4.21 -16.74
C ILE A 21 7.40 -4.53 -15.24
N LEU A 22 6.62 -5.56 -14.90
CA LEU A 22 6.50 -6.00 -13.51
C LEU A 22 7.82 -6.51 -12.93
N ALA A 23 8.61 -7.25 -13.72
CA ALA A 23 9.93 -7.72 -13.29
C ALA A 23 10.93 -6.57 -13.11
N ALA A 24 10.89 -5.56 -13.98
CA ALA A 24 11.80 -4.42 -13.95
C ALA A 24 11.66 -3.57 -12.68
N ILE A 25 10.47 -3.53 -12.07
CA ILE A 25 10.23 -2.77 -10.82
C ILE A 25 10.62 -3.53 -9.54
N ASP A 26 10.99 -4.81 -9.64
CA ASP A 26 11.33 -5.73 -8.55
C ASP A 26 10.43 -5.58 -7.30
N PRO A 27 9.13 -5.96 -7.40
CA PRO A 27 8.19 -5.71 -6.32
C PRO A 27 8.30 -6.79 -5.24
N CYS A 28 8.92 -6.46 -4.10
CA CYS A 28 8.82 -7.31 -2.91
C CYS A 28 7.47 -7.10 -2.21
N TYR A 29 6.52 -8.00 -2.44
CA TYR A 29 5.23 -8.02 -1.71
C TYR A 29 5.43 -8.14 -0.19
N CYS A 30 6.49 -8.83 0.20
CA CYS A 30 7.01 -8.87 1.55
C CYS A 30 7.26 -7.47 2.16
N CYS A 31 7.61 -6.47 1.36
CA CYS A 31 7.80 -5.09 1.81
C CYS A 31 6.50 -4.26 1.73
N THR A 32 5.55 -4.66 0.89
CA THR A 32 4.31 -3.89 0.67
C THR A 32 3.15 -4.34 1.55
N GLU A 33 3.11 -5.63 1.92
CA GLU A 33 1.98 -6.26 2.61
C GLU A 33 2.38 -6.96 3.92
N ARG A 34 3.52 -6.58 4.52
CA ARG A 34 4.12 -7.26 5.69
C ARG A 34 3.34 -7.17 7.01
N MET A 35 2.18 -6.53 7.04
CA MET A 35 1.49 -6.19 8.28
C MET A 35 0.14 -6.90 8.38
N THR A 36 -0.02 -7.65 9.46
CA THR A 36 -1.32 -8.18 9.89
C THR A 36 -1.56 -7.77 11.33
N VAL A 37 -2.80 -7.44 11.67
CA VAL A 37 -3.18 -7.15 13.05
C VAL A 37 -4.16 -8.20 13.52
N CYS A 38 -3.80 -8.88 14.60
CA CYS A 38 -4.58 -9.95 15.21
C CYS A 38 -4.88 -9.63 16.68
N ASN A 39 -6.00 -10.14 17.17
CA ASN A 39 -6.30 -10.13 18.61
C ASN A 39 -5.55 -11.25 19.36
N THR A 40 -5.73 -11.28 20.68
CA THR A 40 -5.16 -12.33 21.57
C THR A 40 -5.59 -13.75 21.22
N LYS A 41 -6.73 -13.91 20.53
CA LYS A 41 -7.25 -15.19 20.02
C LYS A 41 -6.78 -15.51 18.59
N ARG A 42 -5.75 -14.80 18.09
CA ARG A 42 -5.19 -14.93 16.73
C ARG A 42 -6.19 -14.67 15.59
N LYS A 43 -7.32 -13.99 15.86
CA LYS A 43 -8.24 -13.57 14.80
C LYS A 43 -7.76 -12.25 14.21
N LYS A 44 -7.73 -12.16 12.88
CA LYS A 44 -7.43 -10.93 12.14
C LYS A 44 -8.51 -9.89 12.45
N ILE A 45 -8.09 -8.70 12.89
CA ILE A 45 -8.99 -7.61 13.29
C ILE A 45 -8.97 -6.42 12.35
N TYR A 46 -7.90 -6.25 11.56
CA TYR A 46 -7.81 -5.18 10.57
C TYR A 46 -7.33 -5.71 9.22
N SER A 47 -7.90 -5.19 8.15
CA SER A 47 -7.42 -5.31 6.78
C SER A 47 -6.41 -4.21 6.45
N GLY A 48 -5.68 -4.33 5.33
CA GLY A 48 -4.78 -3.27 4.87
C GLY A 48 -5.50 -1.93 4.64
N LYS A 49 -6.76 -1.97 4.18
CA LYS A 49 -7.58 -0.76 3.99
C LYS A 49 -7.88 -0.06 5.32
N ASP A 50 -8.16 -0.83 6.36
CA ASP A 50 -8.42 -0.29 7.70
C ASP A 50 -7.17 0.39 8.26
N LEU A 51 -6.00 -0.21 8.05
CA LEU A 51 -4.72 0.38 8.48
C LEU A 51 -4.41 1.70 7.75
N ILE A 52 -4.68 1.77 6.44
CA ILE A 52 -4.55 3.01 5.68
C ILE A 52 -5.50 4.08 6.21
N LYS A 53 -6.76 3.71 6.51
CA LYS A 53 -7.76 4.62 7.08
C LYS A 53 -7.27 5.18 8.43
N LEU A 54 -6.86 4.31 9.35
CA LEU A 54 -6.33 4.69 10.67
C LEU A 54 -5.10 5.61 10.56
N SER A 55 -4.21 5.35 9.59
CA SER A 55 -3.04 6.20 9.34
C SER A 55 -3.44 7.62 8.92
N ARG A 56 -4.45 7.75 8.04
CA ARG A 56 -4.95 9.05 7.56
C ARG A 56 -5.68 9.81 8.67
N GLU A 57 -6.53 9.14 9.44
CA GLU A 57 -7.22 9.72 10.60
C GLU A 57 -6.22 10.24 11.65
N LYS A 58 -5.17 9.45 11.95
CA LYS A 58 -4.09 9.90 12.84
C LYS A 58 -3.38 11.13 12.30
N THR A 59 -3.12 11.18 10.99
CA THR A 59 -2.47 12.32 10.33
C THR A 59 -3.34 13.58 10.43
N GLU A 60 -4.65 13.46 10.24
CA GLU A 60 -5.61 14.57 10.36
C GLU A 60 -5.69 15.12 11.79
N ILE A 61 -5.73 14.24 12.79
CA ILE A 61 -5.67 14.64 14.21
C ILE A 61 -4.39 15.42 14.51
N LEU A 62 -3.24 14.95 13.98
CA LEU A 62 -1.96 15.63 14.18
C LEU A 62 -1.91 16.99 13.46
N ARG A 63 -2.41 17.08 12.22
CA ARG A 63 -2.51 18.34 11.48
C ARG A 63 -3.32 19.39 12.23
N ASN A 64 -4.48 19.01 12.76
CA ASN A 64 -5.32 19.88 13.57
C ASN A 64 -4.60 20.36 14.84
N LYS A 65 -3.85 19.49 15.53
CA LYS A 65 -3.06 19.86 16.70
C LYS A 65 -1.89 20.80 16.38
N MET A 66 -1.31 20.67 15.19
CA MET A 66 -0.17 21.49 14.75
C MET A 66 -0.59 22.82 14.09
N GLY A 67 -1.90 23.07 13.91
CA GLY A 67 -2.41 24.28 13.27
C GLY A 67 -2.11 24.38 11.76
N VAL A 68 -1.75 23.26 11.12
CA VAL A 68 -1.44 23.21 9.69
C VAL A 68 -2.71 22.79 8.96
N LYS A 69 -3.48 23.78 8.48
CA LYS A 69 -4.63 23.59 7.58
C LYS A 69 -4.20 23.73 6.13
#